data_AF-A0A943D3U3-F1
#
_entry.id   AF-A0A943D3U3-F1
#
_cell.length_a   1.000
_cell.length_b   1.000
_cell.length_c   1.000
_cell.angle_alpha   90.00
_cell.angle_beta   90.00
_cell.angle_gamma   90.00
#
_symmetry.space_group_name_H-M   'P 1'
#
loop_
_entity.id
_entity.type
_entity.pdbx_description
1 polymer ?
#
loop_
_entity_poly.entity_id
_entity_poly.type
_entity_poly.pdbx_seq_one_letter_code
_entity_poly.pdbx_strand_id
1 'polypeptide(L)' 'MIKKPIPATVKEAVEKVTETVLAETKEANIPKIAELLESEYKIRFFNYEVLGKLVQEALNNIVFIYI' A
#
# COMPACT_ATOMS: atom_id res chain seq x y z
N MET A 1 -16.95 -14.48 -11.46
CA MET A 1 -16.45 -14.34 -10.08
C MET A 1 -16.76 -12.94 -9.59
N ILE A 2 -17.59 -12.79 -8.55
CA ILE A 2 -17.84 -11.50 -7.92
C ILE A 2 -16.58 -11.18 -7.10
N LYS A 3 -15.75 -10.26 -7.59
CA LYS A 3 -14.64 -9.73 -6.79
C LYS A 3 -15.25 -8.96 -5.62
N LYS A 4 -14.96 -9.37 -4.38
CA LYS A 4 -15.34 -8.55 -3.23
C LYS A 4 -14.66 -7.18 -3.39
N PRO A 5 -15.40 -6.07 -3.31
CA PRO A 5 -14.79 -4.76 -3.41
C PRO A 5 -13.80 -4.59 -2.26
N ILE A 6 -12.65 -4.01 -2.56
CA ILE A 6 -11.65 -3.68 -1.54
C ILE A 6 -12.20 -2.50 -0.74
N PRO A 7 -12.32 -2.60 0.59
CA PRO A 7 -12.82 -1.51 1.43
C PRO A 7 -11.99 -0.23 1.27
N ALA A 8 -12.62 0.93 1.36
CA ALA A 8 -11.94 2.22 1.28
C ALA A 8 -10.83 2.35 2.36
N THR A 9 -11.10 1.87 3.57
CA THR A 9 -10.13 1.85 4.68
C THR A 9 -8.87 1.05 4.36
N VAL A 10 -8.97 -0.01 3.55
CA VAL A 10 -7.82 -0.78 3.09
C VAL A 10 -7.00 0.03 2.08
N LYS A 11 -7.66 0.76 1.18
CA LYS A 11 -6.98 1.62 0.21
C LYS A 11 -6.23 2.76 0.90
N GLU A 12 -6.88 3.43 1.86
CA GLU A 12 -6.28 4.49 2.67
C GLU A 12 -5.07 3.99 3.47
N ALA A 13 -5.15 2.78 4.04
CA ALA A 13 -4.01 2.18 4.74
C ALA A 13 -2.85 1.90 3.77
N VAL A 14 -3.13 1.34 2.58
CA VAL A 14 -2.09 1.11 1.56
C VAL A 14 -1.43 2.41 1.13
N GLU A 15 -2.19 3.48 0.95
CA GLU A 15 -1.66 4.79 0.58
C GLU A 15 -0.71 5.36 1.65
N LYS A 16 -1.15 5.40 2.91
CA LYS A 16 -0.33 5.88 4.04
C LYS A 16 0.95 5.08 4.24
N VAL A 17 0.86 3.75 4.15
CA VAL A 17 2.04 2.89 4.29
C VAL A 17 2.98 3.05 3.10
N THR A 18 2.43 3.21 1.88
CA THR A 18 3.24 3.47 0.68
C THR A 18 4.01 4.78 0.83
N GLU A 19 3.38 5.85 1.27
CA GLU A 19 4.02 7.14 1.53
C GLU A 19 5.15 7.01 2.57
N THR A 20 4.89 6.30 3.67
CA THR A 20 5.87 6.09 4.75
C THR A 20 7.09 5.31 4.24
N VAL A 21 6.88 4.20 3.54
CA VAL A 21 7.96 3.39 2.97
C VAL A 21 8.74 4.18 1.93
N LEU A 22 8.05 4.96 1.10
CA LEU A 22 8.68 5.79 0.08
C LEU A 22 9.55 6.89 0.71
N ALA A 23 9.09 7.53 1.78
CA ALA A 23 9.88 8.52 2.52
C ALA A 23 11.14 7.91 3.17
N GLU A 24 11.04 6.70 3.73
CA GLU A 24 12.16 6.03 4.39
C GLU A 24 13.18 5.42 3.42
N THR A 25 12.70 4.83 2.33
CA THR A 25 13.52 3.98 1.45
C THR A 25 13.75 4.55 0.06
N LYS A 26 13.05 5.64 -0.30
CA LYS A 26 13.04 6.25 -1.64
C LYS A 26 12.51 5.33 -2.74
N GLU A 27 11.96 4.17 -2.37
CA GLU A 27 11.40 3.19 -3.29
C GLU A 27 10.09 2.60 -2.73
N ALA A 28 9.19 2.16 -3.61
CA ALA A 28 7.98 1.46 -3.21
C ALA A 28 8.27 -0.03 -2.95
N ASN A 29 8.80 -0.33 -1.77
CA ASN A 29 9.14 -1.70 -1.37
C ASN A 29 7.89 -2.51 -0.97
N ILE A 30 7.35 -3.31 -1.90
CA ILE A 30 6.12 -4.10 -1.70
C ILE A 30 6.21 -5.05 -0.49
N PRO A 31 7.28 -5.84 -0.28
CA PRO A 31 7.43 -6.65 0.93
C PRO A 31 7.31 -5.86 2.23
N LYS A 32 7.97 -4.70 2.34
CA LYS A 32 7.92 -3.84 3.53
C LYS A 32 6.53 -3.23 3.73
N ILE A 33 5.88 -2.82 2.64
CA ILE A 33 4.50 -2.32 2.68
C ILE A 33 3.56 -3.42 3.21
N ALA A 34 3.71 -4.67 2.75
CA ALA A 34 2.91 -5.79 3.25
C ALA A 34 3.13 -6.04 4.74
N GLU A 35 4.37 -5.99 5.21
CA GLU A 35 4.74 -6.15 6.63
C GLU A 35 4.10 -5.08 7.53
N LEU A 36 4.16 -3.81 7.11
CA LEU A 36 3.59 -2.69 7.87
C LEU A 36 2.06 -2.73 7.89
N LEU A 37 1.43 -3.07 6.76
CA LEU A 37 -0.03 -3.26 6.71
C LEU A 37 -0.50 -4.37 7.66
N GLU A 38 0.25 -5.45 7.77
CA GLU A 38 -0.10 -6.54 8.67
C GLU A 38 0.14 -6.17 10.14
N SER A 39 1.29 -5.58 10.46
CA SER A 39 1.69 -5.29 11.84
C SER A 39 0.87 -4.14 12.45
N GLU A 40 0.67 -3.05 11.71
CA GLU A 40 0.02 -1.82 12.22
C GLU A 40 -1.49 -1.80 11.98
N TYR A 41 -1.95 -2.28 10.82
CA TYR A 41 -3.36 -2.18 10.43
C TYR A 41 -4.12 -3.51 10.53
N LYS A 42 -3.43 -4.62 10.83
CA LYS A 42 -3.99 -5.98 10.83
C LYS A 42 -4.60 -6.36 9.47
N ILE A 43 -4.05 -5.82 8.39
CA ILE A 43 -4.46 -6.09 7.01
C ILE A 43 -3.42 -7.00 6.37
N ARG A 44 -3.82 -8.22 6.00
CA ARG A 44 -2.97 -9.17 5.29
C ARG A 44 -3.41 -9.31 3.83
N PHE A 45 -2.46 -9.18 2.90
CA PHE A 45 -2.66 -9.47 1.48
C PHE A 45 -2.13 -10.87 1.16
N PHE A 46 -3.01 -11.76 0.70
CA PHE A 46 -2.61 -13.08 0.18
C PHE A 46 -2.23 -13.03 -1.30
N ASN A 47 -2.68 -12.00 -2.02
CA ASN A 47 -2.37 -11.79 -3.42
C ASN A 47 -1.54 -10.50 -3.56
N TYR A 48 -0.25 -10.68 -3.81
CA TYR A 48 0.70 -9.57 -3.97
C TYR A 48 0.49 -8.78 -5.27
N GLU A 49 -0.14 -9.36 -6.30
CA GLU A 49 -0.51 -8.59 -7.49
C GLU A 49 -1.59 -7.55 -7.19
N VAL A 50 -2.54 -7.89 -6.30
CA VAL A 50 -3.57 -6.94 -5.86
C VAL A 50 -2.94 -5.83 -5.02
N LEU A 51 -2.04 -6.19 -4.10
CA LEU A 51 -1.28 -5.20 -3.33
C LEU A 51 -0.48 -4.28 -4.26
N GLY A 52 0.25 -4.84 -5.23
CA GLY A 52 1.03 -4.06 -6.20
C GLY A 52 0.18 -3.08 -7.00
N LYS A 53 -1.04 -3.46 -7.39
CA LYS A 53 -1.98 -2.54 -8.06
C LYS A 53 -2.40 -1.39 -7.16
N LEU A 54 -2.72 -1.65 -5.90
CA LEU A 54 -3.08 -0.60 -4.95
C LEU A 54 -1.91 0.32 -4.63
N VAL A 55 -0.70 -0.22 -4.54
CA VAL A 55 0.52 0.59 -4.37
C VAL A 55 0.75 1.46 -5.60
N GLN A 56 0.56 0.93 -6.82
CA GLN A 56 0.65 1.73 -8.03
C GLN A 56 -0.41 2.84 -8.08
N GLU A 57 -1.65 2.54 -7.67
CA GLU A 57 -2.70 3.55 -7.51
C GLU A 57 -2.28 4.65 -6.52
N ALA A 58 -1.71 4.27 -5.37
CA ALA A 58 -1.20 5.21 -4.38
C ALA A 58 -0.05 6.07 -4.93
N LEU A 59 0.93 5.47 -5.62
CA LEU A 59 2.04 6.21 -6.24
C LEU A 59 1.57 7.22 -7.29
N ASN A 60 0.50 6.91 -8.03
CA ASN A 60 -0.08 7.87 -8.98
C ASN A 60 -0.76 9.06 -8.27
N ASN A 61 -1.16 8.90 -7.02
CA ASN A 61 -1.77 9.96 -6.20
C ASN A 61 -0.73 10.75 -5.39
N ILE A 62 0.40 10.14 -5.04
CA ILE A 62 1.51 10.79 -4.34
C ILE A 62 2.29 11.66 -5.35
N VAL A 63 1.98 12.96 -5.38
CA VAL A 63 2.58 13.91 -6.33
C VAL A 63 4.02 14.27 -5.97
N PHE A 64 4.37 14.26 -4.68
CA PHE A 64 5.72 14.55 -4.19
C PHE A 64 5.93 13.95 -2.80
N ILE A 65 7.20 13.77 -2.41
CA ILE A 65 7.63 13.50 -1.04
C ILE A 65 8.70 14.53 -0.66
N TYR A 66 8.71 14.97 0.60
CA TYR A 66 9.83 15.75 1.14
C TYR A 66 10.96 14.78 1.54
N ILE A 67 12.20 15.08 1.12
CA ILE A 67 13.42 14.31 1.44
C ILE A 67 14.33 15.17 2.30
#